data_AF-A0A8S8Y2C2-F1
#
_entry.id   AF-A0A8S8Y2C2-F1
#
_cell.length_a   1.000
_cell.length_b   1.000
_cell.length_c   1.000
_cell.angle_alpha   90.00
_cell.angle_beta   90.00
_cell.angle_gamma   90.00
#
_symmetry.space_group_name_H-M   'P 1'
#
loop_
_entity.id
_entity.type
_entity.pdbx_description
1 polymer ?
#
loop_
_entity_poly.entity_id
_entity_poly.type
_entity_poly.pdbx_seq_one_letter_code
_entity_poly.pdbx_strand_id
1 'polypeptide(L)'
;MAATTTTRPEGDLSWKEVGELGLRYGRIPLALIMVEAFYWFLTMPSDTLAPIQVTEAWIWNEVTNLIYGEGSAVISHHNGWLTRIDLLHPNFPGPYDSVGLYVSDECAGVHEMIFLSTLVMMTDGVPQRDKLKAVFVMCGIVYVLNILRLVVFYPIAVQSCVETPDIQACLTPMWEWHETVYTWGFLGVLVCMWLVWFLRFGGPARTLAATKDDPSPWRFQRRREWETKHKVVLGAALLLFVLAMTNISTNQEAIDARDTLAFCEFSSQLSSECGMAQQRWDDAIGYAWSLSALALALGVGSMVVIERPLEDGTWPVHHAAKEPESTSADDGVRPKSHHTKKKGSWKRREEE
;
A
#
# COMPACT_ATOMS: atom_id res chain seq x y z
N MET A 1 -45.79 44.38 4.44
CA MET A 1 -44.85 43.98 3.36
C MET A 1 -44.22 42.67 3.77
N ALA A 2 -44.58 41.58 3.08
CA ALA A 2 -44.11 40.24 3.39
C ALA A 2 -42.65 40.09 2.94
N ALA A 3 -41.76 39.72 3.86
CA ALA A 3 -40.41 39.30 3.53
C ALA A 3 -40.50 37.87 2.98
N THR A 4 -40.31 37.74 1.66
CA THR A 4 -40.23 36.45 0.98
C THR A 4 -38.99 35.73 1.49
N THR A 5 -39.17 34.80 2.42
CA THR A 5 -38.12 33.84 2.79
C THR A 5 -38.04 32.86 1.63
N THR A 6 -37.05 33.05 0.75
CA THR A 6 -36.77 32.09 -0.32
C THR A 6 -36.26 30.81 0.33
N THR A 7 -37.15 29.84 0.53
CA THR A 7 -36.81 28.48 0.92
C THR A 7 -35.94 27.88 -0.19
N ARG A 8 -34.68 27.60 0.13
CA ARG A 8 -33.71 26.93 -0.75
C ARG A 8 -34.30 25.59 -1.20
N PRO A 9 -34.24 25.21 -2.48
CA PRO A 9 -34.79 23.95 -2.95
C PRO A 9 -34.05 22.77 -2.29
N GLU A 10 -34.81 21.78 -1.80
CA GLU A 10 -34.29 20.52 -1.26
C GLU A 10 -33.61 19.75 -2.40
N GLY A 11 -32.28 19.85 -2.50
CA GLY A 11 -31.50 19.18 -3.54
C GLY A 11 -30.19 19.86 -3.90
N ASP A 12 -30.07 21.17 -3.67
CA ASP A 12 -28.83 21.89 -3.95
C ASP A 12 -27.87 21.78 -2.76
N LEU A 13 -26.86 20.92 -2.90
CA LEU A 13 -25.71 20.89 -2.00
C LEU A 13 -24.90 22.17 -2.19
N SER A 14 -24.67 22.93 -1.11
CA SER A 14 -23.78 24.09 -1.18
C SER A 14 -22.34 23.64 -1.50
N TRP A 15 -21.56 24.48 -2.18
CA TRP A 15 -20.14 24.18 -2.46
C TRP A 15 -19.32 23.85 -1.21
N LYS A 16 -19.76 24.31 -0.04
CA LYS A 16 -19.20 23.96 1.26
C LYS A 16 -19.57 22.53 1.68
N GLU A 17 -20.84 22.13 1.50
CA GLU A 17 -21.30 20.75 1.72
C GLU A 17 -20.67 19.78 0.71
N VAL A 18 -20.53 20.17 -0.57
CA VAL A 18 -19.81 19.38 -1.59
C VAL A 18 -18.33 19.24 -1.23
N GLY A 19 -17.69 20.32 -0.78
CA GLY A 19 -16.30 20.29 -0.32
C GLY A 19 -16.12 19.39 0.91
N GLU A 20 -17.06 19.42 1.85
CA GLU A 20 -17.05 18.58 3.06
C GLU A 20 -17.36 17.12 2.75
N LEU A 21 -18.28 16.84 1.81
CA LEU A 21 -18.52 15.50 1.26
C LEU A 21 -17.28 14.98 0.53
N GLY A 22 -16.68 15.81 -0.32
CA GLY A 22 -15.46 15.48 -1.05
C GLY A 22 -14.28 15.18 -0.12
N LEU A 23 -14.16 15.89 1.00
CA LEU A 23 -13.16 15.62 2.04
C LEU A 23 -13.43 14.33 2.81
N ARG A 24 -14.71 13.98 3.03
CA ARG A 24 -15.10 12.69 3.63
C ARG A 24 -14.83 11.52 2.69
N TYR A 25 -15.22 11.62 1.42
CA TYR A 25 -15.00 10.58 0.42
C TYR A 25 -13.55 10.50 -0.05
N GLY A 26 -12.78 11.58 0.02
CA GLY A 26 -11.35 11.62 -0.27
C GLY A 26 -10.49 10.75 0.66
N ARG A 27 -11.04 10.33 1.82
CA ARG A 27 -10.39 9.36 2.71
C ARG A 27 -10.20 7.99 2.05
N ILE A 28 -11.11 7.58 1.16
CA ILE A 28 -11.07 6.29 0.47
C ILE A 28 -9.89 6.23 -0.53
N PRO A 29 -9.77 7.14 -1.51
CA PRO A 29 -8.61 7.13 -2.41
C PRO A 29 -7.30 7.41 -1.67
N LEU A 30 -7.30 8.24 -0.62
CA LEU A 30 -6.11 8.41 0.22
C LEU A 30 -5.71 7.10 0.92
N ALA A 31 -6.66 6.36 1.47
CA ALA A 31 -6.40 5.06 2.08
C ALA A 31 -5.87 4.05 1.05
N LEU A 32 -6.42 4.03 -0.16
CA LEU A 32 -5.93 3.17 -1.24
C LEU A 32 -4.50 3.52 -1.64
N ILE A 33 -4.13 4.80 -1.74
CA ILE A 33 -2.74 5.22 -1.98
C ILE A 33 -1.82 4.78 -0.84
N MET A 34 -2.28 4.88 0.41
CA MET A 34 -1.48 4.40 1.55
C MET A 34 -1.30 2.88 1.54
N VAL A 35 -2.29 2.14 1.08
CA VAL A 35 -2.24 0.68 0.96
C VAL A 35 -1.28 0.28 -0.16
N GLU A 36 -1.31 0.96 -1.30
CA GLU A 36 -0.35 0.76 -2.38
C GLU A 36 1.08 1.09 -1.93
N ALA A 37 1.27 2.22 -1.23
CA ALA A 37 2.56 2.58 -0.67
C ALA A 37 3.05 1.57 0.38
N PHE A 38 2.14 0.99 1.17
CA PHE A 38 2.46 -0.07 2.12
C PHE A 38 2.79 -1.40 1.44
N TYR A 39 2.10 -1.74 0.36
CA TYR A 39 2.42 -2.90 -0.47
C TYR A 39 3.82 -2.73 -1.07
N TRP A 40 4.11 -1.62 -1.75
CA TRP A 40 5.45 -1.32 -2.27
C TRP A 40 6.52 -1.35 -1.18
N PHE A 41 6.20 -0.84 0.01
CA PHE A 41 7.11 -0.88 1.14
C PHE A 41 7.47 -2.31 1.56
N LEU A 42 6.51 -3.23 1.53
CA LEU A 42 6.73 -4.63 1.87
C LEU A 42 7.39 -5.42 0.74
N THR A 43 7.18 -5.05 -0.52
CA THR A 43 7.57 -5.87 -1.67
C THR A 43 8.82 -5.38 -2.39
N MET A 44 9.27 -4.15 -2.15
CA MET A 44 10.46 -3.63 -2.83
C MET A 44 11.78 -4.32 -2.41
N PRO A 45 11.99 -4.73 -1.14
CA PRO A 45 13.07 -5.64 -0.81
C PRO A 45 12.59 -7.08 -0.97
N SER A 46 13.18 -7.82 -1.91
CA SER A 46 12.84 -9.21 -2.24
C SER A 46 12.85 -10.16 -1.02
N ASP A 47 13.67 -9.86 -0.01
CA ASP A 47 13.82 -10.71 1.19
C ASP A 47 12.72 -10.54 2.24
N THR A 48 11.93 -9.46 2.19
CA THR A 48 10.95 -9.13 3.25
C THR A 48 9.86 -10.20 3.38
N LEU A 49 9.51 -10.83 2.25
CA LEU A 49 8.47 -11.85 2.15
C LEU A 49 9.06 -13.24 1.87
N ALA A 50 10.37 -13.41 2.00
CA ALA A 50 11.04 -14.69 1.77
C ALA A 50 10.42 -15.85 2.59
N PRO A 51 10.01 -15.69 3.87
CA PRO A 51 9.39 -16.79 4.60
C PRO A 51 8.11 -17.33 3.96
N ILE A 52 7.22 -16.44 3.48
CA ILE A 52 5.97 -16.87 2.83
C ILE A 52 6.25 -17.49 1.46
N GLN A 53 7.17 -16.90 0.68
CA GLN A 53 7.60 -17.43 -0.61
C GLN A 53 8.26 -18.80 -0.50
N VAL A 54 9.11 -19.02 0.51
CA VAL A 54 9.74 -20.33 0.76
C VAL A 54 8.69 -21.37 1.14
N THR A 55 7.74 -21.02 2.02
CA THR A 55 6.67 -21.96 2.37
C THR A 55 5.81 -22.31 1.16
N GLU A 56 5.53 -21.35 0.30
CA GLU A 56 4.78 -21.58 -0.93
C GLU A 56 5.55 -22.44 -1.93
N ALA A 57 6.83 -22.14 -2.18
CA ALA A 57 7.68 -22.95 -3.04
C ALA A 57 7.79 -24.38 -2.52
N TRP A 58 7.91 -24.56 -1.20
CA TRP A 58 7.92 -25.89 -0.60
C TRP A 58 6.59 -26.63 -0.82
N ILE A 59 5.45 -26.00 -0.49
CA ILE A 59 4.13 -26.63 -0.68
C ILE A 59 3.90 -26.95 -2.16
N TRP A 60 4.21 -26.02 -3.05
CA TRP A 60 4.02 -26.20 -4.49
C TRP A 60 4.87 -27.35 -5.02
N ASN A 61 6.14 -27.45 -4.60
CA ASN A 61 7.01 -28.58 -4.95
C ASN A 61 6.42 -29.93 -4.50
N GLU A 62 6.07 -30.04 -3.22
CA GLU A 62 5.57 -31.28 -2.63
C GLU A 62 4.23 -31.69 -3.25
N VAL A 63 3.31 -30.75 -3.46
CA VAL A 63 1.99 -31.04 -4.06
C VAL A 63 2.14 -31.42 -5.53
N THR A 64 3.04 -30.78 -6.28
CA THR A 64 3.29 -31.12 -7.70
C THR A 64 3.86 -32.53 -7.81
N ASN A 65 4.87 -32.87 -7.00
CA ASN A 65 5.42 -34.23 -6.97
C ASN A 65 4.41 -35.28 -6.49
N LEU A 66 3.54 -34.93 -5.53
CA LEU A 66 2.49 -35.82 -5.04
C LEU A 66 1.43 -36.13 -6.11
N ILE A 67 1.03 -35.13 -6.90
CA ILE A 67 -0.07 -35.27 -7.88
C ILE A 67 0.43 -35.83 -9.22
N TYR A 68 1.58 -35.34 -9.72
CA TYR A 68 2.05 -35.64 -11.07
C TYR A 68 3.24 -36.62 -11.12
N GLY A 69 3.75 -37.04 -9.97
CA GLY A 69 4.81 -38.04 -9.85
C GLY A 69 6.12 -37.46 -9.34
N GLU A 70 6.92 -38.32 -8.70
CA GLU A 70 8.21 -37.97 -8.11
C GLU A 70 9.18 -37.48 -9.19
N GLY A 71 9.79 -36.32 -8.96
CA GLY A 71 10.72 -35.69 -9.89
C GLY A 71 10.05 -34.83 -10.96
N SER A 72 8.76 -34.54 -10.86
CA SER A 72 8.07 -33.57 -11.72
C SER A 72 8.44 -32.11 -11.38
N ALA A 73 8.83 -31.85 -10.14
CA ALA A 73 9.33 -30.56 -9.68
C ALA A 73 10.55 -30.72 -8.77
N VAL A 74 11.49 -29.78 -8.88
CA VAL A 74 12.66 -29.68 -8.00
C VAL A 74 12.75 -28.27 -7.45
N ILE A 75 12.93 -28.15 -6.13
CA ILE A 75 13.14 -26.86 -5.47
C ILE A 75 14.63 -26.48 -5.48
N SER A 76 14.93 -25.24 -5.82
CA SER A 76 16.29 -24.69 -5.89
C SER A 76 16.35 -23.28 -5.28
N HIS A 77 17.57 -22.75 -5.14
CA HIS A 77 17.78 -21.45 -4.53
C HIS A 77 17.66 -20.31 -5.55
N HIS A 78 16.98 -19.23 -5.15
CA HIS A 78 17.00 -17.93 -5.80
C HIS A 78 17.25 -16.85 -4.74
N ASN A 79 18.24 -15.99 -4.98
CA ASN A 79 18.72 -15.00 -4.01
C ASN A 79 19.06 -15.55 -2.60
N GLY A 80 19.47 -16.81 -2.49
CA GLY A 80 19.81 -17.45 -1.21
C GLY A 80 18.64 -18.12 -0.49
N TRP A 81 17.41 -17.91 -0.96
CA TRP A 81 16.20 -18.54 -0.43
C TRP A 81 15.72 -19.68 -1.32
N LEU A 82 15.04 -20.68 -0.74
CA LEU A 82 14.43 -21.79 -1.47
C LEU A 82 13.10 -21.36 -2.11
N THR A 83 13.17 -20.48 -3.10
CA THR A 83 11.99 -19.87 -3.76
C THR A 83 11.89 -20.18 -5.25
N ARG A 84 12.86 -20.93 -5.81
CA ARG A 84 12.82 -21.36 -7.21
C ARG A 84 12.33 -22.80 -7.31
N ILE A 85 11.47 -23.05 -8.30
CA ILE A 85 11.03 -24.37 -8.70
C ILE A 85 11.40 -24.59 -10.15
N ASP A 86 12.08 -25.69 -10.42
CA ASP A 86 12.34 -26.17 -11.76
C ASP A 86 11.37 -27.33 -12.05
N LEU A 87 10.42 -27.12 -12.96
CA LEU A 87 9.51 -28.17 -13.44
C LEU A 87 10.26 -29.02 -14.47
N LEU A 88 10.09 -30.34 -14.40
CA LEU A 88 10.83 -31.30 -15.24
C LEU A 88 9.89 -32.13 -16.11
N HIS A 89 10.16 -32.15 -17.42
CA HIS A 89 9.48 -33.04 -18.36
C HIS A 89 10.29 -33.15 -19.66
N PRO A 90 10.49 -34.35 -20.26
CA PRO A 90 11.31 -34.56 -21.47
C PRO A 90 10.93 -33.77 -22.73
N ASN A 91 9.78 -33.11 -22.72
CA ASN A 91 9.29 -32.31 -23.84
C ASN A 91 9.42 -30.80 -23.59
N PHE A 92 9.89 -30.41 -22.41
CA PHE A 92 10.13 -29.00 -22.08
C PHE A 92 11.32 -28.47 -22.88
N PRO A 93 11.28 -27.18 -23.25
CA PRO A 93 12.26 -26.61 -24.13
C PRO A 93 13.60 -26.36 -23.42
N GLY A 94 14.71 -26.62 -24.12
CA GLY A 94 16.05 -26.33 -23.64
C GLY A 94 16.86 -27.55 -23.21
N PRO A 95 18.15 -27.36 -22.87
CA PRO A 95 19.11 -28.47 -22.75
C PRO A 95 18.93 -29.37 -21.52
N TYR A 96 18.04 -29.00 -20.60
CA TYR A 96 17.81 -29.71 -19.34
C TYR A 96 16.36 -30.18 -19.18
N ASP A 97 15.55 -30.10 -20.24
CA ASP A 97 14.14 -30.51 -20.22
C ASP A 97 13.38 -29.90 -19.02
N SER A 98 13.69 -28.63 -18.72
CA SER A 98 13.26 -27.96 -17.48
C SER A 98 12.76 -26.54 -17.70
N VAL A 99 11.80 -26.15 -16.86
CA VAL A 99 11.23 -24.79 -16.82
C VAL A 99 11.42 -24.25 -15.43
N GLY A 100 12.34 -23.29 -15.29
CA GLY A 100 12.63 -22.61 -14.03
C GLY A 100 11.66 -21.47 -13.77
N LEU A 101 10.98 -21.53 -12.64
CA LEU A 101 10.00 -20.55 -12.16
C LEU A 101 10.42 -20.11 -10.75
N TYR A 102 10.27 -18.83 -10.43
CA TYR A 102 10.51 -18.33 -9.08
C TYR A 102 9.21 -17.83 -8.46
N VAL A 103 9.09 -18.00 -7.14
CA VAL A 103 7.92 -17.58 -6.38
C VAL A 103 8.10 -16.12 -5.97
N SER A 104 7.40 -15.21 -6.65
CA SER A 104 7.32 -13.78 -6.33
C SER A 104 6.26 -13.48 -5.26
N ASP A 105 6.21 -12.25 -4.75
CA ASP A 105 5.21 -11.77 -3.78
C ASP A 105 3.76 -11.77 -4.35
N GLU A 106 3.63 -11.55 -5.65
CA GLU A 106 2.41 -11.77 -6.45
C GLU A 106 2.06 -13.27 -6.59
N CYS A 107 3.05 -14.17 -6.54
CA CYS A 107 2.81 -15.61 -6.52
C CYS A 107 2.14 -16.01 -5.19
N ALA A 108 2.66 -15.47 -4.08
CA ALA A 108 2.16 -15.69 -2.72
C ALA A 108 0.81 -15.04 -2.43
N GLY A 109 0.30 -14.23 -3.35
CA GLY A 109 -0.98 -13.54 -3.21
C GLY A 109 -0.97 -12.41 -2.19
N VAL A 110 0.21 -11.83 -1.92
CA VAL A 110 0.38 -10.84 -0.84
C VAL A 110 -0.42 -9.58 -1.16
N HIS A 111 -0.46 -9.17 -2.42
CA HIS A 111 -1.24 -8.03 -2.87
C HIS A 111 -2.74 -8.23 -2.59
N GLU A 112 -3.28 -9.39 -2.93
CA GLU A 112 -4.67 -9.79 -2.71
C GLU A 112 -5.02 -9.86 -1.23
N MET A 113 -4.12 -10.40 -0.42
CA MET A 113 -4.28 -10.47 1.04
C MET A 113 -4.32 -9.07 1.66
N ILE A 114 -3.43 -8.16 1.26
CA ILE A 114 -3.41 -6.78 1.75
C ILE A 114 -4.67 -6.03 1.33
N PHE A 115 -5.08 -6.16 0.07
CA PHE A 115 -6.30 -5.55 -0.45
C PHE A 115 -7.54 -6.01 0.34
N LEU A 116 -7.72 -7.31 0.50
CA LEU A 116 -8.88 -7.86 1.21
C LEU A 116 -8.86 -7.52 2.70
N SER A 117 -7.68 -7.57 3.33
CA SER A 117 -7.49 -7.16 4.72
C SER A 117 -7.92 -5.72 4.93
N THR A 118 -7.52 -4.83 4.01
CA THR A 118 -7.88 -3.41 4.04
C THR A 118 -9.40 -3.23 3.93
N LEU A 119 -10.06 -3.88 2.97
CA LEU A 119 -11.51 -3.80 2.80
C LEU A 119 -12.28 -4.23 4.07
N VAL A 120 -11.87 -5.34 4.69
CA VAL A 120 -12.45 -5.83 5.95
C VAL A 120 -12.21 -4.85 7.10
N MET A 121 -10.99 -4.30 7.18
CA MET A 121 -10.60 -3.39 8.25
C MET A 121 -11.30 -2.03 8.18
N MET A 122 -11.51 -1.51 6.97
CA MET A 122 -12.24 -0.27 6.70
C MET A 122 -13.77 -0.42 6.82
N THR A 123 -14.29 -1.65 6.97
CA THR A 123 -15.74 -1.86 7.11
C THR A 123 -16.23 -1.40 8.49
N ASP A 124 -17.08 -0.37 8.54
CA ASP A 124 -17.60 0.15 9.80
C ASP A 124 -18.64 -0.76 10.47
N GLY A 125 -18.81 -0.62 11.79
CA GLY A 125 -19.84 -1.34 12.56
C GLY A 125 -19.54 -2.80 12.91
N VAL A 126 -18.37 -3.33 12.53
CA VAL A 126 -17.90 -4.68 12.89
C VAL A 126 -16.80 -4.58 13.98
N PRO A 127 -16.88 -5.37 15.07
CA PRO A 127 -15.87 -5.35 16.12
C PRO A 127 -14.51 -5.85 15.60
N GLN A 128 -13.42 -5.25 16.12
CA GLN A 128 -12.05 -5.51 15.67
C GLN A 128 -11.65 -7.00 15.72
N ARG A 129 -12.12 -7.74 16.73
CA ARG A 129 -11.79 -9.18 16.88
C ARG A 129 -12.38 -10.01 15.74
N ASP A 130 -13.58 -9.67 15.27
CA ASP A 130 -14.23 -10.41 14.19
C ASP A 130 -13.67 -10.00 12.83
N LYS A 131 -13.27 -8.73 12.67
CA LYS A 131 -12.46 -8.29 11.52
C LYS A 131 -11.17 -9.10 11.41
N LEU A 132 -10.38 -9.20 12.48
CA LEU A 132 -9.11 -9.94 12.45
C LEU A 132 -9.30 -11.44 12.17
N LYS A 133 -10.33 -12.07 12.74
CA LYS A 133 -10.68 -13.46 12.41
C LYS A 133 -11.03 -13.64 10.94
N ALA A 134 -11.83 -12.72 10.39
CA ALA A 134 -12.22 -12.75 9.00
C ALA A 134 -11.00 -12.58 8.09
N VAL A 135 -10.14 -11.60 8.38
CA VAL A 135 -8.87 -11.39 7.67
C VAL A 135 -8.02 -12.66 7.68
N PHE A 136 -7.81 -13.27 8.85
CA PHE A 136 -7.00 -14.48 8.95
C PHE A 136 -7.55 -15.64 8.10
N VAL A 137 -8.86 -15.90 8.19
CA VAL A 137 -9.51 -16.97 7.42
C VAL A 137 -9.46 -16.68 5.93
N MET A 138 -9.77 -15.46 5.52
CA MET A 138 -9.78 -15.08 4.12
C MET A 138 -8.39 -15.08 3.49
N CYS A 139 -7.37 -14.57 4.18
CA CYS A 139 -5.98 -14.66 3.72
C CYS A 139 -5.54 -16.13 3.59
N GLY A 140 -5.95 -17.00 4.52
CA GLY A 140 -5.71 -18.44 4.40
C GLY A 140 -6.37 -19.06 3.16
N ILE A 141 -7.60 -18.67 2.83
CA ILE A 141 -8.28 -19.10 1.59
C ILE A 141 -7.52 -18.62 0.35
N VAL A 142 -7.15 -17.33 0.31
CA VAL A 142 -6.39 -16.75 -0.80
C VAL A 142 -5.05 -17.47 -0.98
N TYR A 143 -4.34 -17.76 0.12
CA TYR A 143 -3.09 -18.51 0.08
C TYR A 143 -3.28 -19.90 -0.55
N VAL A 144 -4.28 -20.66 -0.12
CA VAL A 144 -4.58 -21.98 -0.69
C VAL A 144 -4.97 -21.89 -2.17
N LEU A 145 -5.76 -20.90 -2.55
CA LEU A 145 -6.13 -20.68 -3.96
C LEU A 145 -4.90 -20.34 -4.82
N ASN A 146 -3.93 -19.61 -4.28
CA ASN A 146 -2.66 -19.35 -4.96
C ASN A 146 -1.82 -20.62 -5.13
N ILE A 147 -1.74 -21.49 -4.12
CA ILE A 147 -1.10 -22.80 -4.28
C ILE A 147 -1.79 -23.61 -5.38
N LEU A 148 -3.13 -23.68 -5.36
CA LEU A 148 -3.89 -24.37 -6.41
C LEU A 148 -3.61 -23.76 -7.78
N ARG A 149 -3.40 -22.44 -7.86
CA ARG A 149 -3.00 -21.80 -9.10
C ARG A 149 -1.66 -22.36 -9.58
N LEU A 150 -0.64 -22.35 -8.72
CA LEU A 150 0.70 -22.81 -9.09
C LEU A 150 0.75 -24.30 -9.48
N VAL A 151 -0.01 -25.15 -8.77
CA VAL A 151 -0.07 -26.60 -9.03
C VAL A 151 -0.64 -26.94 -10.42
N VAL A 152 -1.46 -26.05 -11.00
CA VAL A 152 -2.05 -26.25 -12.33
C VAL A 152 -1.08 -25.88 -13.46
N PHE A 153 0.05 -25.22 -13.17
CA PHE A 153 1.06 -24.92 -14.19
C PHE A 153 1.63 -26.16 -14.86
N TYR A 154 1.98 -27.18 -14.07
CA TYR A 154 2.62 -28.39 -14.58
C TYR A 154 1.80 -29.10 -15.67
N PRO A 155 0.51 -29.47 -15.45
CA PRO A 155 -0.24 -30.20 -16.46
C PRO A 155 -0.54 -29.35 -17.70
N ILE A 156 -0.75 -28.03 -17.56
CA ILE A 156 -0.96 -27.14 -18.71
C ILE A 156 0.30 -27.08 -19.57
N ALA A 157 1.47 -26.89 -18.95
CA ALA A 157 2.75 -26.85 -19.66
C ALA A 157 3.04 -28.19 -20.35
N VAL A 158 2.85 -29.32 -19.64
CA VAL A 158 3.08 -30.65 -20.22
C VAL A 158 2.17 -30.91 -21.41
N GLN A 159 0.87 -30.61 -21.30
CA GLN A 159 -0.08 -30.87 -22.39
C GLN A 159 0.32 -30.13 -23.67
N SER A 160 0.67 -28.85 -23.58
CA SER A 160 1.05 -28.04 -24.74
C SER A 160 2.43 -28.41 -25.30
N CYS A 161 3.40 -28.75 -24.46
CA CYS A 161 4.74 -29.16 -24.89
C CYS A 161 4.78 -30.60 -25.43
N VAL A 162 3.83 -31.47 -25.08
CA VAL A 162 3.67 -32.78 -25.75
C VAL A 162 3.19 -32.60 -27.20
N GLU A 163 2.34 -31.60 -27.46
CA GLU A 163 1.83 -31.32 -28.81
C GLU A 163 2.88 -30.62 -29.69
N THR A 164 3.70 -29.75 -29.10
CA THR A 164 4.77 -29.01 -29.80
C THR A 164 6.08 -29.03 -28.98
N PRO A 165 6.86 -30.11 -29.05
CA PRO A 165 8.04 -30.30 -28.20
C PRO A 165 9.21 -29.38 -28.60
N ASP A 166 10.06 -29.06 -27.61
CA ASP A 166 11.33 -28.34 -27.75
C ASP A 166 11.24 -26.92 -28.34
N ILE A 167 10.09 -26.25 -28.18
CA ILE A 167 9.89 -24.86 -28.60
C ILE A 167 9.39 -24.05 -27.40
N GLN A 168 10.00 -22.90 -27.11
CA GLN A 168 9.62 -22.03 -25.98
C GLN A 168 8.14 -21.61 -26.01
N ALA A 169 7.55 -21.48 -27.20
CA ALA A 169 6.14 -21.16 -27.40
C ALA A 169 5.18 -22.23 -26.84
N CYS A 170 5.64 -23.45 -26.56
CA CYS A 170 4.79 -24.47 -25.94
C CYS A 170 4.35 -24.10 -24.51
N LEU A 171 5.06 -23.18 -23.85
CA LEU A 171 4.73 -22.67 -22.52
C LEU A 171 3.69 -21.54 -22.55
N THR A 172 3.36 -20.99 -23.71
CA THR A 172 2.43 -19.86 -23.85
C THR A 172 1.07 -20.12 -23.17
N PRO A 173 0.43 -21.29 -23.34
CA PRO A 173 -0.86 -21.56 -22.68
C PRO A 173 -0.80 -21.54 -21.15
N MET A 174 0.33 -21.95 -20.55
CA MET A 174 0.56 -21.85 -19.11
C MET A 174 0.57 -20.38 -18.65
N TRP A 175 1.27 -19.53 -19.41
CA TRP A 175 1.37 -18.09 -19.12
C TRP A 175 0.07 -17.34 -19.35
N GLU A 176 -0.65 -17.62 -20.44
CA GLU A 176 -1.96 -17.02 -20.71
C GLU A 176 -2.98 -17.38 -19.62
N TRP A 177 -2.93 -18.61 -19.12
CA TRP A 177 -3.75 -19.03 -17.99
C TRP A 177 -3.37 -18.28 -16.72
N HIS A 178 -2.07 -18.16 -16.41
CA HIS A 178 -1.58 -17.40 -15.28
C HIS A 178 -2.06 -15.94 -15.33
N GLU A 179 -1.88 -15.29 -16.49
CA GLU A 179 -2.29 -13.90 -16.73
C GLU A 179 -3.81 -13.74 -16.57
N THR A 180 -4.61 -14.68 -17.08
CA THR A 180 -6.07 -14.63 -16.97
C THR A 180 -6.54 -14.74 -15.51
N VAL A 181 -5.96 -15.67 -14.75
CA VAL A 181 -6.28 -15.84 -13.32
C VAL A 181 -5.85 -14.61 -12.53
N TYR A 182 -4.69 -14.05 -12.85
CA TYR A 182 -4.14 -12.85 -12.22
C TYR A 182 -4.99 -11.59 -12.50
N THR A 183 -5.29 -11.32 -13.76
CA THR A 183 -5.98 -10.09 -14.19
C THR A 183 -7.44 -10.05 -13.78
N TRP A 184 -8.17 -11.16 -13.87
CA TRP A 184 -9.61 -11.19 -13.67
C TRP A 184 -10.07 -12.18 -12.60
N GLY A 185 -9.41 -13.34 -12.52
CA GLY A 185 -9.83 -14.44 -11.65
C GLY A 185 -9.82 -14.05 -10.18
N PHE A 186 -8.67 -13.58 -9.68
CA PHE A 186 -8.54 -13.22 -8.27
C PHE A 186 -9.41 -12.05 -7.87
N LEU A 187 -9.51 -10.99 -8.67
CA LEU A 187 -10.40 -9.86 -8.38
C LEU A 187 -11.85 -10.32 -8.16
N GLY A 188 -12.36 -11.19 -9.05
CA GLY A 188 -13.69 -11.75 -8.92
C GLY A 188 -13.89 -12.54 -7.62
N VAL A 189 -12.93 -13.41 -7.29
CA VAL A 189 -12.94 -14.22 -6.06
C VAL A 189 -12.93 -13.33 -4.82
N LEU A 190 -12.06 -12.31 -4.78
CA LEU A 190 -11.92 -11.41 -3.63
C LEU A 190 -13.19 -10.59 -3.40
N VAL A 191 -13.74 -10.01 -4.46
CA VAL A 191 -14.99 -9.24 -4.36
C VAL A 191 -16.14 -10.13 -3.92
N CYS A 192 -16.27 -11.34 -4.48
CA CYS A 192 -17.33 -12.28 -4.06
C CYS A 192 -17.17 -12.71 -2.60
N MET A 193 -15.97 -13.07 -2.18
CA MET A 193 -15.66 -13.47 -0.81
C MET A 193 -15.93 -12.34 0.19
N TRP A 194 -15.50 -11.12 -0.14
CA TRP A 194 -15.80 -9.93 0.65
C TRP A 194 -17.31 -9.66 0.70
N LEU A 195 -18.03 -9.72 -0.42
CA LEU A 195 -19.48 -9.51 -0.49
C LEU A 195 -20.23 -10.52 0.39
N VAL A 196 -19.91 -11.81 0.28
CA VAL A 196 -20.53 -12.87 1.09
C VAL A 196 -20.32 -12.61 2.57
N TRP A 197 -19.10 -12.26 2.96
CA TRP A 197 -18.78 -11.91 4.34
C TRP A 197 -19.52 -10.65 4.80
N PHE A 198 -19.49 -9.59 4.00
CA PHE A 198 -20.12 -8.30 4.30
C PHE A 198 -21.63 -8.46 4.51
N LEU A 199 -22.30 -9.22 3.64
CA LEU A 199 -23.72 -9.55 3.78
C LEU A 199 -23.98 -10.40 5.02
N ARG A 200 -23.14 -11.41 5.29
CA ARG A 200 -23.29 -12.31 6.44
C ARG A 200 -23.19 -11.61 7.79
N PHE A 201 -22.44 -10.52 7.88
CA PHE A 201 -22.29 -9.71 9.10
C PHE A 201 -23.33 -8.57 9.23
N GLY A 202 -24.28 -8.48 8.30
CA GLY A 202 -25.29 -7.43 8.29
C GLY A 202 -24.71 -6.07 7.88
N GLY A 203 -23.69 -6.10 7.01
CA GLY A 203 -22.91 -4.94 6.55
C GLY A 203 -23.76 -3.71 6.27
N PRO A 204 -24.75 -3.76 5.36
CA PRO A 204 -25.52 -2.57 4.98
C PRO A 204 -26.25 -1.91 6.15
N ALA A 205 -26.87 -2.69 7.03
CA ALA A 205 -27.64 -2.16 8.15
C ALA A 205 -26.75 -1.62 9.27
N ARG A 206 -25.62 -2.28 9.54
CA ARG A 206 -24.68 -1.89 10.60
C ARG A 206 -23.77 -0.74 10.20
N THR A 207 -23.33 -0.69 8.94
CA THR A 207 -22.58 0.46 8.42
C THR A 207 -23.48 1.69 8.37
N LEU A 208 -24.73 1.57 7.92
CA LEU A 208 -25.70 2.68 7.95
C LEU A 208 -25.99 3.17 9.37
N ALA A 209 -26.04 2.27 10.36
CA ALA A 209 -26.20 2.64 11.77
C ALA A 209 -24.93 3.33 12.32
N ALA A 210 -23.75 2.78 12.06
CA ALA A 210 -22.46 3.34 12.47
C ALA A 210 -22.09 4.64 11.74
N THR A 211 -22.69 4.93 10.59
CA THR A 211 -22.53 6.23 9.90
C THR A 211 -23.39 7.31 10.56
N LYS A 212 -24.44 6.93 11.29
CA LYS A 212 -25.35 7.85 11.99
C LYS A 212 -24.86 8.19 13.40
N ASP A 213 -24.34 7.19 14.10
CA ASP A 213 -23.64 7.39 15.37
C ASP A 213 -22.14 7.48 15.08
N ASP A 214 -21.54 8.66 15.16
CA ASP A 214 -20.07 8.84 15.09
C ASP A 214 -19.46 8.97 16.49
N PRO A 215 -19.31 7.88 17.28
CA PRO A 215 -18.48 7.88 18.46
C PRO A 215 -17.15 7.20 18.10
N SER A 216 -16.36 7.79 17.20
CA SER A 216 -14.96 7.38 17.05
C SER A 216 -14.23 7.57 18.39
N PRO A 217 -13.76 6.52 19.09
CA PRO A 217 -13.11 6.65 20.40
C PRO A 217 -11.68 7.20 20.30
N TRP A 218 -11.16 7.39 19.09
CA TRP A 218 -9.81 7.88 18.83
C TRP A 218 -9.87 9.14 17.98
N ARG A 219 -9.23 10.21 18.45
CA ARG A 219 -9.02 11.42 17.66
C ARG A 219 -7.53 11.60 17.40
N PHE A 220 -7.12 11.38 16.15
CA PHE A 220 -5.77 11.71 15.70
C PHE A 220 -5.71 13.23 15.45
N GLN A 221 -4.92 13.94 16.25
CA GLN A 221 -4.66 15.36 16.04
C GLN A 221 -3.22 15.59 15.60
N ARG A 222 -3.04 16.59 14.72
CA ARG A 222 -1.71 17.09 14.39
C ARG A 222 -1.14 17.84 15.59
N ARG A 223 0.06 17.46 16.03
CA ARG A 223 0.79 18.13 17.12
C ARG A 223 0.98 19.62 16.80
N ARG A 224 0.51 20.47 17.70
CA ARG A 224 0.67 21.94 17.60
C ARG A 224 1.85 22.46 18.43
N GLU A 225 2.14 21.82 19.55
CA GLU A 225 3.23 22.20 20.47
C GLU A 225 4.45 21.29 20.32
N TRP A 226 5.61 21.91 20.09
CA TRP A 226 6.85 21.22 19.73
C TRP A 226 7.94 21.42 20.80
N GLU A 227 8.08 20.45 21.69
CA GLU A 227 9.24 20.35 22.59
C GLU A 227 10.55 20.00 21.87
N THR A 228 11.69 20.30 22.49
CA THR A 228 13.04 20.02 21.97
C THR A 228 13.22 18.54 21.62
N LYS A 229 12.64 17.63 22.41
CA LYS A 229 12.70 16.17 22.16
C LYS A 229 12.07 15.80 20.82
N HIS A 230 10.91 16.37 20.48
CA HIS A 230 10.24 16.10 19.20
C HIS A 230 11.06 16.64 18.01
N LYS A 231 11.68 17.80 18.16
CA LYS A 231 12.56 18.38 17.12
C LYS A 231 13.81 17.53 16.90
N VAL A 232 14.40 16.98 17.96
CA VAL A 232 15.54 16.05 17.85
C VAL A 232 15.12 14.77 17.14
N VAL A 233 13.97 14.18 17.47
CA VAL A 233 13.44 12.99 16.80
C VAL A 233 13.17 13.25 15.31
N LEU A 234 12.62 14.41 14.96
CA LEU A 234 12.46 14.85 13.57
C LEU A 234 13.79 15.01 12.83
N GLY A 235 14.79 15.60 13.48
CA GLY A 235 16.14 15.73 12.93
C GLY A 235 16.77 14.37 12.65
N ALA A 236 16.60 13.40 13.57
CA ALA A 236 17.04 12.03 13.36
C ALA A 236 16.29 11.34 12.20
N ALA A 237 14.97 11.51 12.11
CA ALA A 237 14.19 11.00 10.99
C ALA A 237 14.65 11.58 9.64
N LEU A 238 14.89 12.89 9.58
CA LEU A 238 15.41 13.53 8.37
C LEU A 238 16.80 12.99 7.99
N LEU A 239 17.69 12.81 8.97
CA LEU A 239 19.01 12.24 8.73
C LEU A 239 18.93 10.83 8.17
N LEU A 240 18.06 9.97 8.71
CA LEU A 240 17.84 8.61 8.22
C LEU A 240 17.35 8.61 6.75
N PHE A 241 16.46 9.53 6.39
CA PHE A 241 16.02 9.70 5.00
C PHE A 241 17.15 10.13 4.07
N VAL A 242 17.97 11.09 4.50
CA VAL A 242 19.13 11.53 3.71
C VAL A 242 20.11 10.38 3.52
N LEU A 243 20.40 9.61 4.58
CA LEU A 243 21.27 8.44 4.50
C LEU A 243 20.73 7.38 3.54
N ALA A 244 19.42 7.08 3.61
CA ALA A 244 18.76 6.16 2.68
C ALA A 244 18.92 6.61 1.21
N MET A 245 18.64 7.88 0.93
CA MET A 245 18.78 8.46 -0.41
C MET A 245 20.23 8.43 -0.90
N THR A 246 21.18 8.82 -0.03
CA THR A 246 22.60 8.80 -0.40
C THR A 246 23.11 7.39 -0.66
N ASN A 247 22.63 6.38 0.07
CA ASN A 247 23.03 5.00 -0.17
C ASN A 247 22.63 4.55 -1.58
N ILE A 248 21.39 4.80 -2.00
CA ILE A 248 20.92 4.41 -3.34
C ILE A 248 21.64 5.21 -4.43
N SER A 249 21.85 6.52 -4.23
CA SER A 249 22.37 7.39 -5.30
C SER A 249 23.89 7.38 -5.46
N THR A 250 24.64 6.94 -4.44
CA THR A 250 26.11 7.02 -4.44
C THR A 250 26.82 5.68 -4.39
N ASN A 251 26.10 4.59 -4.06
CA ASN A 251 26.66 3.26 -4.05
C ASN A 251 26.86 2.74 -5.49
N GLN A 252 28.11 2.72 -5.95
CA GLN A 252 28.46 2.24 -7.29
C GLN A 252 28.07 0.78 -7.50
N GLU A 253 28.21 -0.06 -6.47
CA GLU A 253 27.83 -1.47 -6.54
C GLU A 253 26.32 -1.65 -6.78
N ALA A 254 25.49 -0.78 -6.17
CA ALA A 254 24.05 -0.79 -6.40
C ALA A 254 23.67 -0.29 -7.81
N ILE A 255 24.38 0.72 -8.33
CA ILE A 255 24.15 1.27 -9.67
C ILE A 255 24.54 0.21 -10.73
N ASP A 256 25.71 -0.40 -10.59
CA ASP A 256 26.20 -1.45 -11.50
C ASP A 256 25.29 -2.68 -11.48
N ALA A 257 24.81 -3.07 -10.29
CA ALA A 257 23.84 -4.15 -10.13
C ALA A 257 22.51 -3.85 -10.84
N ARG A 258 21.99 -2.63 -10.70
CA ARG A 258 20.77 -2.19 -11.39
C ARG A 258 20.91 -2.25 -12.92
N ASP A 259 22.03 -1.77 -13.44
CA ASP A 259 22.27 -1.76 -14.89
C ASP A 259 22.41 -3.18 -15.44
N THR A 260 23.05 -4.07 -14.66
CA THR A 260 23.15 -5.51 -14.99
C THR A 260 21.79 -6.19 -14.96
N LEU A 261 20.95 -5.90 -13.96
CA LEU A 261 19.57 -6.41 -13.91
C LEU A 261 18.74 -5.98 -15.10
N ALA A 262 18.81 -4.70 -15.48
CA ALA A 262 18.10 -4.18 -16.65
C ALA A 262 18.53 -4.90 -17.95
N PHE A 263 19.81 -5.26 -18.05
CA PHE A 263 20.31 -6.06 -19.17
C PHE A 263 19.82 -7.52 -19.13
N CYS A 264 19.80 -8.14 -17.95
CA CYS A 264 19.29 -9.50 -17.76
C CYS A 264 17.80 -9.62 -18.13
N GLU A 265 17.00 -8.65 -17.72
CA GLU A 265 15.57 -8.56 -18.05
C GLU A 265 15.38 -8.37 -19.57
N PHE A 266 16.11 -7.42 -20.17
CA PHE A 266 16.05 -7.18 -21.62
C PHE A 266 16.42 -8.41 -22.46
N SER A 267 17.41 -9.17 -22.00
CA SER A 267 17.93 -10.34 -22.73
C SER A 267 17.21 -11.64 -22.39
N SER A 268 16.24 -11.63 -21.45
CA SER A 268 15.58 -12.82 -20.91
C SER A 268 16.56 -13.92 -20.46
N GLN A 269 17.77 -13.51 -20.03
CA GLN A 269 18.83 -14.45 -19.63
C GLN A 269 18.78 -14.70 -18.13
N LEU A 270 18.69 -15.98 -17.78
CA LEU A 270 18.88 -16.47 -16.41
C LEU A 270 20.33 -16.94 -16.27
N SER A 271 21.23 -16.04 -15.84
CA SER A 271 22.63 -16.33 -15.58
C SER A 271 23.01 -16.14 -14.10
N SER A 272 24.13 -16.72 -13.67
CA SER A 272 24.67 -16.50 -12.32
C SER A 272 25.02 -15.04 -12.05
N GLU A 273 25.38 -14.27 -13.10
CA GLU A 273 25.64 -12.83 -12.96
C GLU A 273 24.35 -12.07 -12.68
N CYS A 274 23.23 -12.46 -13.30
CA CYS A 274 21.92 -11.88 -13.03
C CYS A 274 21.47 -12.11 -11.58
N GLY A 275 21.67 -13.33 -11.05
CA GLY A 275 21.35 -13.64 -9.65
C GLY A 275 22.20 -12.84 -8.66
N MET A 276 23.51 -12.71 -8.92
CA MET A 276 24.41 -11.91 -8.09
C MET A 276 24.11 -10.41 -8.16
N ALA A 277 23.71 -9.90 -9.33
CA ALA A 277 23.26 -8.53 -9.49
C ALA A 277 21.95 -8.29 -8.74
N GLN A 278 21.02 -9.24 -8.78
CA GLN A 278 19.77 -9.16 -8.02
C GLN A 278 20.01 -9.07 -6.53
N GLN A 279 20.85 -9.95 -5.96
CA GLN A 279 21.19 -9.92 -4.54
C GLN A 279 21.81 -8.58 -4.11
N ARG A 280 22.78 -8.05 -4.86
CA ARG A 280 23.42 -6.77 -4.53
C ARG A 280 22.43 -5.60 -4.57
N TRP A 281 21.51 -5.63 -5.53
CA TRP A 281 20.46 -4.64 -5.63
C TRP A 281 19.49 -4.75 -4.44
N ASP A 282 19.04 -5.96 -4.12
CA ASP A 282 18.14 -6.25 -3.00
C ASP A 282 18.74 -5.82 -1.66
N ASP A 283 20.02 -6.08 -1.42
CA ASP A 283 20.75 -5.64 -0.21
C ASP A 283 20.79 -4.10 -0.09
N ALA A 284 21.14 -3.42 -1.17
CA ALA A 284 21.25 -1.95 -1.19
C ALA A 284 19.89 -1.28 -0.98
N ILE A 285 18.85 -1.84 -1.61
CA ILE A 285 17.46 -1.41 -1.50
C ILE A 285 16.92 -1.71 -0.11
N GLY A 286 17.11 -2.91 0.43
CA GLY A 286 16.69 -3.31 1.78
C GLY A 286 17.27 -2.41 2.87
N TYR A 287 18.55 -2.06 2.77
CA TYR A 287 19.17 -1.11 3.68
C TYR A 287 18.49 0.28 3.62
N ALA A 288 18.32 0.83 2.43
CA ALA A 288 17.68 2.14 2.25
C ALA A 288 16.21 2.14 2.68
N TRP A 289 15.49 1.04 2.46
CA TRP A 289 14.11 0.85 2.91
C TRP A 289 13.99 0.80 4.41
N SER A 290 14.86 0.07 5.10
CA SER A 290 14.84 0.00 6.57
C SER A 290 15.04 1.36 7.22
N LEU A 291 15.98 2.16 6.70
CA LEU A 291 16.23 3.53 7.16
C LEU A 291 15.03 4.45 6.89
N SER A 292 14.42 4.34 5.70
CA SER A 292 13.23 5.11 5.33
C SER A 292 12.01 4.74 6.17
N ALA A 293 11.83 3.45 6.48
CA ALA A 293 10.76 2.94 7.36
C ALA A 293 10.85 3.56 8.76
N LEU A 294 12.06 3.50 9.33
CA LEU A 294 12.34 4.03 10.65
C LEU A 294 12.15 5.54 10.67
N ALA A 295 12.61 6.23 9.62
CA ALA A 295 12.40 7.66 9.46
C ALA A 295 10.91 8.04 9.39
N LEU A 296 10.10 7.30 8.64
CA LEU A 296 8.65 7.48 8.57
C LEU A 296 7.97 7.24 9.92
N ALA A 297 8.30 6.15 10.59
CA ALA A 297 7.72 5.81 11.89
C ALA A 297 8.03 6.89 12.94
N LEU A 298 9.29 7.35 13.02
CA LEU A 298 9.72 8.42 13.91
C LEU A 298 9.09 9.77 13.52
N GLY A 299 9.05 10.08 12.23
CA GLY A 299 8.46 11.30 11.69
C GLY A 299 6.98 11.40 12.01
N VAL A 300 6.18 10.42 11.58
CA VAL A 300 4.73 10.37 11.82
C VAL A 300 4.43 10.30 13.31
N GLY A 301 5.14 9.47 14.06
CA GLY A 301 4.98 9.35 15.52
C GLY A 301 5.24 10.66 16.26
N SER A 302 6.17 11.50 15.77
CA SER A 302 6.42 12.82 16.35
C SER A 302 5.33 13.85 15.99
N MET A 303 4.71 13.73 14.81
CA MET A 303 3.72 14.67 14.28
C MET A 303 2.29 14.42 14.79
N VAL A 304 1.97 13.20 15.21
CA VAL A 304 0.61 12.79 15.61
C VAL A 304 0.50 12.71 17.14
N VAL A 305 -0.59 13.26 17.68
CA VAL A 305 -1.01 13.06 19.07
C VAL A 305 -2.26 12.20 19.08
N ILE A 306 -2.21 11.13 19.87
CA ILE A 306 -3.35 10.26 20.11
C ILE A 306 -4.08 10.76 21.34
N GLU A 307 -5.21 11.44 21.15
CA GLU A 307 -6.07 11.87 22.26
C GLU A 307 -7.00 10.72 22.64
N ARG A 308 -7.09 10.45 23.95
CA ARG A 308 -8.09 9.55 24.53
C ARG A 308 -9.17 10.40 25.21
N PRO A 309 -10.44 9.97 25.18
CA PRO A 309 -11.46 10.59 26.01
C PRO A 309 -11.06 10.45 27.49
N LEU A 310 -11.32 11.49 28.28
CA LEU A 310 -11.16 11.44 29.73
C LEU A 310 -12.19 10.47 30.33
N GLU A 311 -12.01 10.07 31.59
CA GLU A 311 -12.92 9.13 32.29
C GLU A 311 -14.38 9.65 32.36
N ASP A 312 -14.57 10.96 32.20
CA ASP A 312 -15.87 11.64 32.15
C ASP A 312 -16.48 11.72 30.73
N GLY A 313 -15.82 11.15 29.73
CA GLY A 313 -16.24 11.18 28.32
C GLY A 313 -15.97 12.51 27.61
N THR A 314 -15.31 13.46 28.26
CA THR A 314 -14.93 14.76 27.65
C THR A 314 -13.57 14.68 26.96
N TRP A 315 -13.32 15.58 26.02
CA TRP A 315 -12.05 15.66 25.30
C TRP A 315 -11.14 16.73 25.93
N PRO A 316 -9.81 16.49 26.01
CA PRO A 316 -8.89 17.49 26.54
C PRO A 316 -8.90 18.75 25.68
N VAL A 317 -9.09 19.92 26.31
CA VAL A 317 -9.10 21.23 25.65
C VAL A 317 -7.75 21.88 25.88
N HIS A 318 -6.91 21.95 24.84
CA HIS A 318 -5.70 22.76 24.89
C HIS A 318 -6.06 24.24 24.69
N HIS A 319 -6.00 25.01 25.78
CA HIS A 319 -6.07 26.46 25.71
C HIS A 319 -4.81 26.97 25.02
N ALA A 320 -4.90 27.28 23.72
CA ALA A 320 -3.88 28.08 23.06
C ALA A 320 -3.72 29.37 23.88
N ALA A 321 -2.50 29.64 24.34
CA ALA A 321 -2.18 30.81 25.15
C ALA A 321 -2.78 32.06 24.49
N LYS A 322 -3.84 32.60 25.10
CA LYS A 322 -4.34 33.93 24.77
C LYS A 322 -3.20 34.89 25.06
N GLU A 323 -2.82 35.68 24.07
CA GLU A 323 -2.06 36.91 24.28
C GLU A 323 -2.70 37.69 25.44
N PRO A 324 -1.91 38.29 26.35
CA PRO A 324 -2.44 38.96 27.51
C PRO A 324 -3.36 40.10 27.07
N GLU A 325 -4.63 39.94 27.44
CA GLU A 325 -5.71 40.91 27.28
C GLU A 325 -5.30 42.22 27.96
N SER A 326 -4.86 43.20 27.17
CA SER A 326 -4.55 44.53 27.69
C SER A 326 -5.86 45.17 28.14
N THR A 327 -5.98 45.29 29.45
CA THR A 327 -7.01 46.04 30.17
C THR A 327 -7.33 47.38 29.50
N SER A 328 -8.63 47.56 29.28
CA SER A 328 -9.29 48.75 28.77
C SER A 328 -8.93 50.05 29.51
N ALA A 329 -8.58 51.09 28.75
CA ALA A 329 -8.86 52.47 29.10
C ALA A 329 -9.27 53.22 27.82
N ASP A 330 -10.54 53.58 27.78
CA ASP A 330 -11.14 54.80 27.24
C ASP A 330 -10.52 55.43 25.98
N ASP A 331 -11.23 55.35 24.84
CA ASP A 331 -11.56 56.57 24.08
C ASP A 331 -12.51 56.31 22.89
N GLY A 332 -13.61 57.06 22.89
CA GLY A 332 -14.11 57.80 21.72
C GLY A 332 -14.38 57.08 20.40
N VAL A 333 -15.65 56.74 20.18
CA VAL A 333 -16.39 56.64 18.91
C VAL A 333 -15.70 57.29 17.69
N ARG A 334 -15.48 56.52 16.60
CA ARG A 334 -15.65 56.98 15.20
C ARG A 334 -15.78 55.78 14.21
N PRO A 335 -16.60 55.93 13.14
CA PRO A 335 -17.18 54.79 12.43
C PRO A 335 -16.33 54.21 11.30
N LYS A 336 -16.64 52.96 10.95
CA LYS A 336 -16.16 52.21 9.79
C LYS A 336 -16.40 52.98 8.48
N SER A 337 -15.37 53.13 7.63
CA SER A 337 -15.60 53.43 6.20
C SER A 337 -14.72 52.59 5.27
N HIS A 338 -15.43 51.89 4.40
CA HIS A 338 -15.01 51.12 3.24
C HIS A 338 -14.33 52.01 2.17
N HIS A 339 -13.31 51.48 1.50
CA HIS A 339 -12.81 51.85 0.17
C HIS A 339 -12.49 53.34 -0.15
N THR A 340 -11.21 53.62 -0.41
CA THR A 340 -10.82 54.58 -1.46
C THR A 340 -9.68 54.02 -2.31
N LYS A 341 -10.01 53.73 -3.57
CA LYS A 341 -9.08 53.33 -4.64
C LYS A 341 -8.07 54.46 -4.91
N LYS A 342 -6.77 54.13 -4.94
CA LYS A 342 -5.74 55.01 -5.51
C LYS A 342 -5.95 55.13 -7.02
N LYS A 343 -6.30 56.33 -7.50
CA LYS A 343 -6.06 56.77 -8.88
C LYS A 343 -4.89 57.76 -8.85
N GLY A 344 -3.89 57.52 -9.68
CA GLY A 344 -2.71 58.38 -9.80
C GLY A 344 -3.02 59.70 -10.50
N SER A 345 -2.10 60.66 -10.32
CA SER A 345 -1.89 61.75 -11.25
C SER A 345 -0.44 62.23 -11.14
N TRP A 346 0.13 62.48 -12.31
CA TRP A 346 1.50 62.88 -12.64
C TRP A 346 1.79 64.37 -12.34
N LYS A 347 3.11 64.66 -12.23
CA LYS A 347 3.82 65.96 -12.36
C LYS A 347 3.55 66.98 -11.23
N ARG A 348 4.53 67.73 -10.73
CA ARG A 348 5.54 68.51 -11.48
C ARG A 348 6.74 68.87 -10.59
N ARG A 349 7.84 69.20 -11.26
CA ARG A 349 9.18 69.62 -10.81
C ARG A 349 9.24 71.16 -10.79
N GLU A 350 9.93 71.76 -9.80
CA GLU A 350 10.61 73.08 -9.77
C GLU A 350 11.07 73.30 -8.31
N GLU A 351 12.39 73.26 -8.04
CA GLU A 351 13.29 74.42 -7.85
C GLU A 351 13.11 75.11 -6.49
N GLU A 352 14.00 74.76 -5.54
CA GLU A 352 14.96 75.66 -4.89
C GLU A 352 16.11 74.83 -4.28
#